data_AF-A0A2N6Q2V0-F1
#
_entry.id   AF-A0A2N6Q2V0-F1
#
_cell.length_a   1.000
_cell.length_b   1.000
_cell.length_c   1.000
_cell.angle_alpha   90.00
_cell.angle_beta   90.00
_cell.angle_gamma   90.00
#
_symmetry.space_group_name_H-M   'P 1'
#
loop_
_entity.id
_entity.type
_entity.pdbx_description
1 polymer ?
#
loop_
_entity_poly.entity_id
_entity_poly.type
_entity_poly.pdbx_seq_one_letter_code
_entity_poly.pdbx_strand_id
1 'polypeptide(L)'
;MKEEKKQERSYELRSEKVRSIVGQIPSSLIRYGITAIGMVLLCLFAVAYFLPYKQVYSGTATIHKTTTIPVDSTNITILLKFENKRPDKVNGQMICLQSPYRTFAGQIQDLSSVRDTLERQEALCRLKSADIKTVENQTVDFQITRTSGNLLQKMLGDI
;
A
#
# COMPACT_ATOMS: atom_id res chain seq x y z
N MET A 1 5.79 49.59 -66.26
CA MET A 1 6.01 48.12 -66.24
C MET A 1 6.84 47.59 -65.05
N LYS A 2 7.32 48.42 -64.10
CA LYS A 2 8.06 47.95 -62.89
C LYS A 2 7.24 47.99 -61.59
N GLU A 3 6.12 48.71 -61.55
CA GLU A 3 5.33 48.87 -60.33
C GLU A 3 4.33 47.73 -60.09
N GLU A 4 3.81 47.10 -61.15
CA GLU A 4 2.82 46.01 -61.06
C GLU A 4 3.41 44.73 -60.42
N LYS A 5 4.67 44.39 -60.73
CA LYS A 5 5.38 43.23 -60.15
C LYS A 5 5.67 43.35 -58.64
N LYS A 6 5.62 44.55 -58.07
CA LYS A 6 5.84 44.76 -56.62
C LYS A 6 4.53 44.57 -55.86
N GLN A 7 3.41 44.92 -56.50
CA GLN A 7 2.07 44.78 -55.93
C GLN A 7 1.64 43.30 -55.86
N GLU A 8 1.94 42.50 -56.88
CA GLU A 8 1.67 41.04 -56.87
C GLU A 8 2.43 40.32 -55.74
N ARG A 9 3.71 40.64 -55.55
CA ARG A 9 4.54 40.07 -54.47
C ARG A 9 4.05 40.44 -53.07
N SER A 10 3.42 41.61 -52.93
CA SER A 10 2.82 42.06 -51.66
C SER A 10 1.46 41.42 -51.35
N TYR A 11 0.78 40.86 -52.37
CA TYR A 11 -0.44 40.08 -52.20
C TYR A 11 -0.15 38.61 -51.85
N GLU A 12 0.94 38.02 -52.36
CA GLU A 12 1.39 36.68 -51.96
C GLU A 12 1.83 36.62 -50.47
N LEU A 13 2.49 37.68 -49.98
CA LEU A 13 2.86 37.83 -48.56
C LEU A 13 1.66 38.01 -47.60
N ARG A 14 0.45 38.21 -48.12
CA ARG A 14 -0.77 38.41 -47.32
C ARG A 14 -1.55 37.11 -47.07
N SER A 15 -1.36 36.07 -47.88
CA SER A 15 -2.04 34.78 -47.67
C SER A 15 -1.28 33.83 -46.74
N GLU A 16 0.06 33.95 -46.67
CA GLU A 16 0.88 33.14 -45.76
C GLU A 16 0.69 33.55 -44.29
N LYS A 17 0.53 34.86 -44.05
CA LYS A 17 0.28 35.41 -42.71
C LYS A 17 -1.10 35.03 -42.16
N VAL A 18 -2.06 34.67 -43.01
CA VAL A 18 -3.42 34.26 -42.58
C VAL A 18 -3.54 32.73 -42.46
N ARG A 19 -2.85 31.94 -43.31
CA ARG A 19 -2.78 30.48 -43.14
C ARG A 19 -2.02 30.05 -41.90
N SER A 20 -1.00 30.81 -41.47
CA SER A 20 -0.30 30.51 -40.20
C SER A 20 -1.16 30.79 -38.96
N ILE A 21 -2.20 31.64 -39.07
CA ILE A 21 -3.06 32.00 -37.94
C ILE A 21 -4.26 31.04 -37.81
N VAL A 22 -4.69 30.39 -38.89
CA VAL A 22 -5.88 29.50 -38.87
C VAL A 22 -5.50 28.01 -38.84
N GLY A 23 -4.30 27.64 -39.29
CA GLY A 23 -3.85 26.23 -39.37
C GLY A 23 -2.93 25.75 -38.25
N GLN A 24 -2.28 26.65 -37.50
CA GLN A 24 -1.56 26.24 -36.30
C GLN A 24 -2.53 26.26 -35.13
N ILE A 25 -3.02 25.08 -34.75
CA ILE A 25 -3.54 24.88 -33.40
C ILE A 25 -2.43 25.43 -32.48
N PRO A 26 -2.67 26.55 -31.77
CA PRO A 26 -1.59 27.30 -31.14
C PRO A 26 -0.84 26.33 -30.23
N SER A 27 0.38 25.97 -30.64
CA SER A 27 1.17 24.93 -29.98
C SER A 27 1.43 25.27 -28.52
N SER A 28 1.38 26.56 -28.18
CA SER A 28 1.43 27.06 -26.82
C SER A 28 0.26 26.56 -25.96
N LEU A 29 -0.97 26.52 -26.47
CA LEU A 29 -2.14 26.05 -25.71
C LEU A 29 -2.01 24.57 -25.34
N ILE A 30 -1.51 23.77 -26.29
CA ILE A 30 -1.20 22.35 -26.09
C ILE A 30 -0.03 22.19 -25.11
N ARG A 31 1.01 23.03 -25.21
CA ARG A 31 2.15 23.04 -24.27
C ARG A 31 1.72 23.38 -22.85
N TYR A 32 0.87 24.38 -22.65
CA TYR A 32 0.37 24.73 -21.31
C TYR A 32 -0.55 23.64 -20.75
N GLY A 33 -1.41 23.06 -21.59
CA GLY A 33 -2.27 21.94 -21.22
C GLY A 33 -1.47 20.73 -20.75
N ILE A 34 -0.47 20.30 -21.52
CA ILE A 34 0.36 19.15 -21.14
C ILE A 34 1.21 19.43 -19.90
N THR A 35 1.73 20.65 -19.71
CA THR A 35 2.43 20.99 -18.47
C THR A 35 1.51 20.99 -17.26
N ALA A 36 0.28 21.47 -17.39
CA ALA A 36 -0.68 21.48 -16.29
C ALA A 36 -1.08 20.03 -15.90
N ILE A 37 -1.39 19.19 -16.89
CA ILE A 37 -1.72 17.78 -16.65
C ILE A 37 -0.52 17.04 -16.05
N GLY A 38 0.68 17.26 -16.59
CA GLY A 38 1.91 16.66 -16.08
C GLY A 38 2.16 17.04 -14.62
N MET A 39 1.97 18.31 -14.26
CA MET A 39 2.13 18.79 -12.88
C MET A 39 1.11 18.15 -11.93
N VAL A 40 -0.15 18.03 -12.34
CA VAL A 40 -1.19 17.37 -11.54
C VAL A 40 -0.87 15.88 -11.32
N LEU A 41 -0.43 15.17 -12.36
CA LEU A 41 -0.02 13.77 -12.25
C LEU A 41 1.17 13.60 -11.31
N LEU A 42 2.17 14.49 -11.40
CA LEU A 42 3.35 14.47 -10.53
C LEU A 42 2.97 14.68 -9.05
N CYS A 43 2.08 15.64 -8.77
CA CYS A 43 1.54 15.87 -7.43
C CYS A 43 0.78 14.64 -6.90
N LEU A 44 -0.08 14.02 -7.73
CA LEU A 44 -0.80 12.80 -7.33
C LEU A 44 0.17 11.66 -6.99
N PHE A 45 1.22 11.50 -7.79
CA PHE A 45 2.26 10.49 -7.56
C PHE A 45 3.03 10.75 -6.26
N ALA A 46 3.38 12.01 -5.99
CA ALA A 46 4.01 12.40 -4.72
C ALA A 46 3.11 12.07 -3.53
N VAL A 47 1.82 12.41 -3.58
CA VAL A 47 0.85 12.08 -2.52
C VAL A 47 0.74 10.57 -2.32
N ALA A 48 0.62 9.80 -3.41
CA ALA A 48 0.56 8.35 -3.35
C ALA A 48 1.86 7.69 -2.82
N TYR A 49 3.00 8.36 -3.00
CA TYR A 49 4.28 7.97 -2.40
C TYR A 49 4.35 8.33 -0.91
N PHE A 50 3.83 9.49 -0.49
CA PHE A 50 3.87 9.88 0.91
C PHE A 50 2.84 9.16 1.80
N LEU A 51 1.81 8.54 1.23
CA LEU A 51 0.79 7.77 1.97
C LEU A 51 1.25 6.31 2.19
N PRO A 52 1.73 5.96 3.41
CA PRO A 52 2.06 4.58 3.73
C PRO A 52 0.79 3.72 3.76
N TYR A 53 0.82 2.57 3.08
CA TYR A 53 -0.30 1.65 3.06
C TYR A 53 -0.26 0.73 4.29
N LYS A 54 -1.33 0.78 5.09
CA LYS A 54 -1.55 -0.16 6.20
C LYS A 54 -2.50 -1.26 5.74
N GLN A 55 -1.97 -2.46 5.58
CA GLN A 55 -2.76 -3.65 5.30
C GLN A 55 -3.10 -4.35 6.61
N VAL A 56 -4.39 -4.44 6.94
CA VAL A 56 -4.89 -5.15 8.12
C VAL A 56 -5.41 -6.51 7.69
N TYR A 57 -4.96 -7.55 8.39
CA TYR A 57 -5.41 -8.94 8.20
C TYR A 57 -6.12 -9.40 9.47
N SER A 58 -7.29 -10.02 9.33
CA SER A 58 -8.09 -10.50 10.47
C SER A 58 -8.24 -12.02 10.44
N GLY A 59 -8.43 -12.62 11.62
CA GLY A 59 -8.69 -14.05 11.77
C GLY A 59 -9.02 -14.44 13.21
N THR A 60 -9.14 -15.75 13.46
CA THR A 60 -9.37 -16.35 14.78
C THR A 60 -8.12 -17.05 15.28
N ALA A 61 -7.71 -16.78 16.51
CA ALA A 61 -6.52 -17.33 17.15
C ALA A 61 -6.93 -18.24 18.30
N THR A 62 -6.45 -19.48 18.29
CA THR A 62 -6.58 -20.42 19.41
C THR A 62 -5.22 -20.54 20.09
N ILE A 63 -5.14 -20.12 21.34
CA ILE A 63 -3.89 -20.12 22.10
C ILE A 63 -3.73 -21.46 22.83
N HIS A 64 -2.79 -22.29 22.37
CA HIS A 64 -2.42 -23.53 23.03
C HIS A 64 -1.09 -23.34 23.76
N LYS A 65 -1.09 -23.48 25.08
CA LYS A 65 0.11 -23.32 25.89
C LYS A 65 1.13 -24.42 25.59
N THR A 66 2.31 -24.02 25.16
CA THR A 66 3.52 -24.83 25.27
C THR A 66 4.61 -24.00 25.95
N THR A 67 5.09 -24.52 27.07
CA THR A 67 5.97 -23.83 28.02
C THR A 67 7.39 -23.69 27.49
N THR A 68 7.90 -22.47 27.37
CA THR A 68 9.34 -22.15 27.48
C THR A 68 9.53 -20.87 28.32
N ILE A 69 10.47 -20.88 29.28
CA ILE A 69 10.73 -19.87 30.34
C ILE A 69 12.27 -19.61 30.37
N PRO A 70 12.86 -18.46 30.84
CA PRO A 70 12.29 -17.23 31.44
C PRO A 70 12.82 -15.85 30.92
N VAL A 71 12.25 -14.80 31.56
CA VAL A 71 12.72 -13.41 31.80
C VAL A 71 12.15 -12.35 30.84
N ASP A 72 11.16 -11.63 31.35
CA ASP A 72 10.49 -10.41 30.82
C ASP A 72 9.55 -10.53 29.62
N SER A 73 9.68 -11.53 28.74
CA SER A 73 8.71 -11.75 27.67
C SER A 73 8.67 -13.22 27.26
N THR A 74 7.50 -13.84 27.43
CA THR A 74 7.33 -15.26 27.09
C THR A 74 6.97 -15.41 25.62
N ASN A 75 7.72 -16.27 24.93
CA ASN A 75 7.34 -16.73 23.59
C ASN A 75 6.22 -17.77 23.75
N ILE A 76 5.12 -17.57 23.04
CA ILE A 76 3.96 -18.45 23.06
C ILE A 76 3.64 -18.90 21.64
N THR A 77 3.39 -20.21 21.50
CA THR A 77 2.87 -20.79 20.26
C THR A 77 1.37 -20.60 20.23
N ILE A 78 0.85 -19.98 19.18
CA ILE A 78 -0.57 -19.72 18.97
C ILE A 78 -0.97 -20.35 17.64
N LEU A 79 -2.12 -21.01 17.59
CA LEU A 79 -2.69 -21.49 16.34
C LEU A 79 -3.56 -20.38 15.74
N LEU A 80 -3.13 -19.78 14.64
CA LEU A 80 -3.85 -18.76 13.90
C LEU A 80 -4.65 -19.41 12.77
N LYS A 81 -5.94 -19.13 12.71
CA LYS A 81 -6.80 -19.39 11.56
C LYS A 81 -7.11 -18.06 10.87
N PHE A 82 -6.55 -17.86 9.69
CA PHE A 82 -6.81 -16.67 8.88
C PHE A 82 -8.14 -16.82 8.14
N GLU A 83 -9.00 -15.80 8.20
CA GLU A 83 -10.22 -15.78 7.38
C GLU A 83 -9.93 -15.34 5.92
N ASN A 84 -8.85 -14.60 5.72
CA ASN A 84 -8.48 -13.98 4.45
C ASN A 84 -7.14 -14.51 3.91
N LYS A 85 -6.64 -13.91 2.81
CA LYS A 85 -5.33 -14.23 2.23
C LYS A 85 -4.24 -14.24 3.30
N ARG A 86 -3.45 -15.31 3.28
CA ARG A 86 -2.26 -15.48 4.12
C ARG A 86 -1.28 -14.33 3.86
N PRO A 87 -0.76 -13.69 4.91
CA PRO A 87 0.35 -12.75 4.75
C PRO A 87 1.67 -13.50 4.50
N ASP A 88 2.38 -13.17 3.41
CA ASP A 88 3.59 -13.89 2.97
C ASP A 88 4.82 -13.65 3.87
N LYS A 89 4.86 -12.52 4.59
CA LYS A 89 5.94 -12.15 5.52
C LYS A 89 5.34 -11.42 6.73
N VAL A 90 5.22 -12.10 7.86
CA VAL A 90 4.67 -11.55 9.12
C VAL A 90 5.69 -11.42 10.25
N ASN A 91 6.90 -11.93 10.07
CA ASN A 91 7.93 -11.88 11.11
C ASN A 91 8.23 -10.42 11.48
N GLY A 92 8.16 -10.11 12.78
CA GLY A 92 8.30 -8.77 13.35
C GLY A 92 7.04 -7.89 13.30
N GLN A 93 5.91 -8.36 12.78
CA GLN A 93 4.67 -7.56 12.74
C GLN A 93 3.92 -7.59 14.06
N MET A 94 3.24 -6.49 14.34
CA MET A 94 2.35 -6.38 15.49
C MET A 94 1.06 -7.17 15.22
N ILE A 95 0.76 -8.10 16.13
CA ILE A 95 -0.51 -8.81 16.23
C ILE A 95 -1.31 -8.24 17.40
N CYS A 96 -2.53 -7.82 17.13
CA CYS A 96 -3.48 -7.39 18.14
C CYS A 96 -4.51 -8.50 18.34
N LEU A 97 -4.60 -9.07 19.53
CA LEU A 97 -5.64 -10.03 19.90
C LEU A 97 -6.75 -9.31 20.65
N GLN A 98 -7.99 -9.54 20.26
CA GLN A 98 -9.17 -8.93 20.84
C GLN A 98 -9.96 -9.98 21.61
N SER A 99 -9.90 -9.88 22.94
CA SER A 99 -10.77 -10.62 23.85
C SER A 99 -12.01 -9.77 24.16
N PRO A 100 -13.17 -10.36 24.52
CA PRO A 100 -14.38 -9.61 24.88
C PRO A 100 -14.18 -8.53 25.94
N TYR A 101 -13.14 -8.67 26.77
CA TYR A 101 -12.87 -7.77 27.90
C TYR A 101 -11.64 -6.88 27.71
N ARG A 102 -10.74 -7.20 26.76
CA ARG A 102 -9.47 -6.47 26.59
C ARG A 102 -8.82 -6.75 25.23
N THR A 103 -8.15 -5.73 24.68
CA THR A 103 -7.27 -5.87 23.52
C THR A 103 -5.82 -6.00 23.96
N PHE A 104 -5.12 -6.98 23.39
CA PHE A 104 -3.73 -7.32 23.69
C PHE A 104 -2.88 -7.14 22.46
N ALA A 105 -1.65 -6.64 22.61
CA ALA A 105 -0.72 -6.47 21.50
C ALA A 105 0.54 -7.32 21.73
N GLY A 106 0.99 -7.99 20.68
CA GLY A 106 2.21 -8.79 20.65
C GLY A 106 2.95 -8.64 19.32
N GLN A 107 4.11 -9.27 19.22
CA GLN A 107 4.86 -9.36 17.97
C GLN A 107 4.92 -10.80 17.50
N ILE A 108 4.68 -11.04 16.21
CA ILE A 108 4.88 -12.35 15.60
C ILE A 108 6.38 -12.53 15.38
N GLN A 109 7.00 -13.52 16.00
CA GLN A 109 8.39 -13.88 15.72
C GLN A 109 8.48 -14.75 14.48
N ASP A 110 7.62 -15.77 14.40
CA ASP A 110 7.62 -16.72 13.30
C ASP A 110 6.20 -17.22 12.99
N LEU A 111 5.95 -17.56 11.73
CA LEU A 111 4.69 -18.14 11.28
C LEU A 111 4.97 -19.38 10.44
N SER A 112 4.53 -20.53 10.94
CA SER A 112 4.63 -21.79 10.24
C SER A 112 3.93 -21.74 8.89
N SER A 113 4.61 -22.30 7.89
CA SER A 113 4.06 -22.43 6.54
C SER A 113 3.12 -23.61 6.39
N VAL A 114 3.12 -24.52 7.35
CA VAL A 114 2.29 -25.72 7.38
C VAL A 114 0.91 -25.34 7.92
N ARG A 115 -0.15 -25.72 7.19
CA ARG A 115 -1.52 -25.69 7.70
C ARG A 115 -1.86 -27.05 8.27
N ASP A 116 -2.52 -27.05 9.41
CA ASP A 116 -3.16 -28.24 9.96
C ASP A 116 -4.41 -28.60 9.13
N THR A 117 -4.93 -29.80 9.35
CA THR A 117 -6.19 -30.33 8.79
C THR A 117 -7.41 -29.40 9.00
N LEU A 118 -7.34 -28.52 9.99
CA LEU A 118 -8.35 -27.50 10.32
C LEU A 118 -8.03 -26.10 9.74
N GLU A 119 -7.10 -26.01 8.78
CA GLU A 119 -6.58 -24.77 8.20
C GLU A 119 -5.94 -23.79 9.21
N ARG A 120 -5.58 -24.30 10.39
CA ARG A 120 -4.86 -23.55 11.43
C ARG A 120 -3.37 -23.55 11.14
N GLN A 121 -2.68 -22.47 11.47
CA GLN A 121 -1.24 -22.33 11.31
C GLN A 121 -0.61 -22.04 12.66
N GLU A 122 0.49 -22.70 12.97
CA GLU A 122 1.26 -22.38 14.18
C GLU A 122 2.03 -21.07 13.98
N ALA A 123 1.91 -20.17 14.94
CA ALA A 123 2.64 -18.92 14.98
C ALA A 123 3.34 -18.79 16.33
N LEU A 124 4.63 -18.45 16.29
CA LEU A 124 5.37 -18.08 17.48
C LEU A 124 5.20 -16.58 17.71
N CYS A 125 4.57 -16.22 18.81
CA CYS A 125 4.29 -14.83 19.16
C CYS A 125 4.98 -14.45 20.47
N ARG A 126 5.50 -13.23 20.56
CA ARG A 126 6.01 -12.61 21.78
C ARG A 126 4.92 -11.74 22.38
N LEU A 127 4.44 -12.11 23.56
CA LEU A 127 3.42 -11.37 24.30
C LEU A 127 3.90 -11.01 25.71
N LYS A 128 3.23 -10.02 26.32
CA LYS A 128 3.42 -9.69 27.73
C LYS A 128 2.85 -10.79 28.62
N SER A 129 3.58 -11.14 29.67
CA SER A 129 3.22 -12.21 30.61
C SER A 129 1.90 -11.97 31.34
N ALA A 130 1.51 -10.71 31.57
CA ALA A 130 0.24 -10.34 32.19
C ALA A 130 -0.97 -10.68 31.31
N ASP A 131 -0.79 -10.61 29.99
CA ASP A 131 -1.85 -10.78 29.01
C ASP A 131 -2.03 -12.26 28.63
N ILE A 132 -0.94 -13.03 28.67
CA ILE A 132 -0.94 -14.47 28.38
C ILE A 132 -1.87 -15.25 29.33
N LYS A 133 -1.87 -14.92 30.63
CA LYS A 133 -2.69 -15.64 31.63
C LYS A 133 -4.21 -15.48 31.39
N THR A 134 -4.63 -14.41 30.74
CA THR A 134 -6.05 -14.10 30.52
C THR A 134 -6.61 -14.76 29.25
N VAL A 135 -5.75 -15.01 28.26
CA VAL A 135 -6.14 -15.52 26.94
C VAL A 135 -5.77 -17.00 26.75
N GLU A 136 -5.15 -17.63 27.75
CA GLU A 136 -4.80 -19.05 27.76
C GLU A 136 -6.05 -19.93 27.53
N ASN A 137 -5.98 -20.87 26.58
CA ASN A 137 -7.07 -21.77 26.17
C ASN A 137 -8.35 -21.07 25.67
N GLN A 138 -8.27 -19.79 25.30
CA GLN A 138 -9.39 -19.08 24.67
C GLN A 138 -9.18 -19.00 23.15
N THR A 139 -10.31 -18.97 22.44
CA THR A 139 -10.34 -18.55 21.04
C THR A 139 -10.67 -17.06 21.02
N VAL A 140 -9.78 -16.27 20.46
CA VAL A 140 -9.93 -14.81 20.37
C VAL A 140 -9.75 -14.37 18.93
N ASP A 141 -10.40 -13.28 18.57
CA ASP A 141 -10.17 -12.65 17.28
C ASP A 141 -8.83 -11.95 17.29
N PHE A 142 -8.15 -11.92 16.14
CA PHE A 142 -6.90 -11.20 16.00
C PHE A 142 -6.89 -10.34 14.75
N GLN A 143 -6.12 -9.26 14.82
CA GLN A 143 -5.82 -8.37 13.71
C GLN A 143 -4.31 -8.17 13.61
N ILE A 144 -3.72 -8.51 12.48
CA ILE A 144 -2.33 -8.21 12.15
C ILE A 144 -2.30 -6.95 11.33
N THR A 145 -1.58 -5.93 11.80
CA THR A 145 -1.38 -4.71 11.02
C THR A 145 -0.01 -4.75 10.37
N ARG A 146 0.00 -4.96 9.05
CA ARG A 146 1.19 -4.84 8.23
C ARG A 146 1.25 -3.44 7.63
N THR A 147 2.27 -2.68 8.00
CA THR A 147 2.59 -1.46 7.25
C THR A 147 3.44 -1.89 6.05
N SER A 148 2.80 -2.16 4.90
CA SER A 148 3.49 -2.61 3.69
C SER A 148 3.71 -1.43 2.76
N GLY A 149 4.90 -0.81 2.82
CA GLY A 149 5.35 0.17 1.83
C GLY A 149 4.36 1.28 1.48
N ASN A 150 4.60 1.95 0.37
CA ASN A 150 3.69 2.96 -0.16
C ASN A 150 2.61 2.30 -1.03
N LEU A 151 1.45 2.96 -1.16
CA LEU A 151 0.34 2.50 -2.02
C LEU A 151 0.80 2.13 -3.45
N LEU A 152 1.73 2.91 -4.00
CA LEU A 152 2.30 2.68 -5.32
C LEU A 152 3.06 1.35 -5.41
N GLN A 153 3.84 1.00 -4.39
CA GLN A 153 4.60 -0.26 -4.34
C GLN A 153 3.65 -1.48 -4.29
N LYS A 154 2.47 -1.33 -3.69
CA LYS A 154 1.44 -2.37 -3.71
C LYS A 154 0.80 -2.54 -5.10
N MET A 155 0.59 -1.44 -5.83
CA MET A 155 -0.09 -1.42 -7.13
C MET A 155 0.83 -1.80 -8.30
N LEU A 156 2.11 -1.41 -8.24
CA LEU A 156 3.10 -1.66 -9.29
C LEU A 156 3.85 -3.00 -9.13
N GLY A 157 3.63 -3.69 -8.01
CA GLY A 157 4.43 -4.85 -7.61
C GLY A 157 5.74 -4.42 -6.95
N ASP A 158 6.31 -5.30 -6.12
CA ASP A 158 7.68 -5.14 -5.62
C ASP A 158 8.61 -5.15 -6.85
N ILE A 159 9.13 -3.98 -7.22
CA ILE A 159 10.17 -3.82 -8.25
C ILE A 159 11.54 -4.06 -7.61
#